data_AF-A0A1I3RJF4-F1
#
_entry.id   AF-A0A1I3RJF4-F1
#
_cell.length_a   1.000
_cell.length_b   1.000
_cell.length_c   1.000
_cell.angle_alpha   90.00
_cell.angle_beta   90.00
_cell.angle_gamma   90.00
#
_symmetry.space_group_name_H-M   'P 1'
#
loop_
_entity.id
_entity.type
_entity.pdbx_description
1 polymer ?
#
loop_
_entity_poly.entity_id
_entity_poly.type
_entity_poly.pdbx_seq_one_letter_code
_entity_poly.pdbx_strand_id
1 'polypeptide(L)'
;MTEAGRDDAPLCRYRAASIRPADPTQSVDLRILIPSFMISELRRAFEIGFLIAQPFLVTDMIVATVVMSMGMMMLPPTVISLPLQVIFFRLIDGWNLLIGGLVRSFS
;
A
#
# COMPACT_ATOMS: atom_id res chain seq x y z
N MET A 1 -18.24 -45.91 23.13
CA MET A 1 -18.19 -44.45 22.92
C MET A 1 -16.98 -44.18 22.05
N THR A 2 -16.87 -44.62 20.79
CA THR A 2 -17.71 -44.42 19.60
C THR A 2 -18.01 -42.95 19.28
N GLU A 3 -17.41 -42.51 18.17
CA GLU A 3 -17.85 -41.48 17.21
C GLU A 3 -17.76 -40.01 17.60
N ALA A 4 -16.57 -39.42 17.40
CA ALA A 4 -16.45 -37.99 17.19
C ALA A 4 -15.42 -37.70 16.09
N GLY A 5 -15.92 -37.36 14.90
CA GLY A 5 -15.22 -36.49 13.95
C GLY A 5 -14.28 -37.17 12.97
N ARG A 6 -14.75 -38.23 12.28
CA ARG A 6 -14.08 -38.81 11.09
C ARG A 6 -14.67 -38.26 9.78
N ASP A 7 -15.26 -37.07 9.82
CA ASP A 7 -16.06 -36.49 8.72
C ASP A 7 -15.65 -35.05 8.34
N ASP A 8 -14.55 -34.52 8.87
CA ASP A 8 -13.99 -33.19 8.56
C ASP A 8 -12.93 -33.22 7.44
N ALA A 9 -12.50 -34.41 7.04
CA ALA A 9 -11.64 -34.65 5.87
C ALA A 9 -12.15 -34.05 4.53
N PRO A 10 -13.46 -34.02 4.19
CA PRO A 10 -13.92 -33.42 2.93
C PRO A 10 -13.86 -31.89 2.93
N LEU A 11 -13.94 -31.24 4.10
CA LEU A 11 -13.85 -29.78 4.22
C LEU A 11 -12.41 -29.29 3.98
N CYS A 12 -11.40 -30.04 4.44
CA CYS A 12 -10.00 -29.75 4.14
C CYS A 12 -9.66 -29.94 2.65
N ARG A 13 -10.37 -30.82 1.92
CA ARG A 13 -10.19 -30.98 0.46
C ARG A 13 -10.70 -29.79 -0.34
N TYR A 14 -11.79 -29.16 0.09
CA TYR A 14 -12.36 -28.00 -0.63
C TYR A 14 -11.50 -26.74 -0.49
N ARG A 15 -10.81 -26.54 0.63
CA ARG A 15 -9.91 -25.39 0.83
C ARG A 15 -8.55 -25.53 0.14
N ALA A 16 -8.15 -26.76 -0.21
CA ALA A 16 -6.89 -27.03 -0.91
C ALA A 16 -7.02 -26.97 -2.45
N ALA A 17 -8.23 -27.02 -3.01
CA ALA A 17 -8.45 -27.02 -4.46
C ALA A 17 -8.38 -25.62 -5.10
N SER A 18 -8.50 -24.54 -4.32
CA SER A 18 -8.44 -23.16 -4.83
C SER A 18 -7.01 -22.63 -5.02
N ILE A 19 -5.99 -23.40 -4.63
CA ILE A 19 -4.57 -23.07 -4.83
C ILE A 19 -3.85 -24.25 -5.53
N ARG A 20 -4.44 -24.76 -6.61
CA ARG A 20 -3.61 -25.38 -7.65
C ARG A 20 -3.15 -24.26 -8.57
N PRO A 21 -1.84 -24.12 -8.85
CA PRO A 21 -1.42 -23.34 -10.01
C PRO A 21 -2.16 -23.95 -11.20
N ALA A 22 -2.99 -23.16 -11.87
CA ALA A 22 -3.56 -23.57 -13.14
C ALA A 22 -2.38 -24.01 -14.02
N ASP A 23 -2.56 -25.15 -14.70
CA ASP A 23 -1.59 -25.68 -15.65
C ASP A 23 -1.05 -24.53 -16.52
N PRO A 24 0.27 -24.30 -16.62
CA PRO A 24 0.84 -23.18 -17.38
C PRO A 24 0.48 -23.21 -18.88
N THR A 25 -0.16 -24.29 -19.34
CA THR A 25 -0.66 -24.45 -20.71
C THR A 25 -2.12 -24.03 -20.90
N GLN A 26 -2.88 -23.75 -19.82
CA GLN A 26 -4.23 -23.20 -19.92
C GLN A 26 -4.17 -21.68 -20.08
N SER A 27 -4.58 -21.20 -21.26
CA SER A 27 -4.81 -19.78 -21.51
C SER A 27 -5.89 -19.26 -20.56
N VAL A 28 -5.47 -18.52 -19.52
CA VAL A 28 -6.40 -17.79 -18.64
C VAL A 28 -7.12 -16.74 -19.49
N ASP A 29 -8.45 -16.67 -19.36
CA ASP A 29 -9.24 -15.67 -20.09
C ASP A 29 -8.79 -14.26 -19.69
N LEU A 30 -8.44 -13.46 -20.70
CA LEU A 30 -8.03 -12.05 -20.53
C LEU A 30 -9.10 -11.24 -19.80
N ARG A 31 -10.38 -11.61 -19.90
CA ARG A 31 -11.49 -11.00 -19.17
C ARG A 31 -11.37 -11.14 -17.65
N ILE A 32 -10.62 -12.13 -17.16
CA ILE A 32 -10.37 -12.38 -15.74
C ILE A 32 -8.97 -11.91 -15.35
N LEU A 33 -7.99 -12.09 -16.23
CA LEU A 33 -6.60 -11.71 -15.98
C LEU A 33 -6.42 -10.19 -15.85
N ILE A 34 -7.02 -9.41 -16.75
CA ILE A 34 -6.91 -7.94 -16.75
C ILE A 34 -7.45 -7.33 -15.44
N PRO A 35 -8.71 -7.59 -15.02
CA PRO A 35 -9.23 -6.99 -13.79
C PRO A 35 -8.51 -7.50 -12.54
N SER A 36 -8.09 -8.76 -12.49
CA SER A 36 -7.34 -9.28 -11.33
C SER A 36 -5.96 -8.61 -11.19
N PHE A 37 -5.25 -8.37 -12.29
CA PHE A 37 -4.01 -7.61 -12.31
C PHE A 37 -4.21 -6.13 -11.92
N MET A 38 -5.26 -5.48 -12.43
CA MET A 38 -5.54 -4.08 -12.09
C MET A 38 -5.78 -3.90 -10.59
N ILE A 39 -6.53 -4.80 -9.96
CA ILE A 39 -6.76 -4.76 -8.51
C ILE A 39 -5.46 -5.02 -7.73
N SER A 40 -4.60 -5.94 -8.19
CA SER A 40 -3.31 -6.18 -7.52
C SER A 40 -2.36 -4.98 -7.60
N GLU A 41 -2.27 -4.34 -8.76
CA GLU A 41 -1.42 -3.15 -8.93
C GLU A 41 -1.97 -1.94 -8.18
N LEU A 42 -3.30 -1.72 -8.19
CA LEU A 42 -3.92 -0.63 -7.43
C LEU A 42 -3.64 -0.78 -5.93
N ARG A 43 -3.72 -2.00 -5.41
CA ARG A 43 -3.39 -2.28 -4.01
C ARG A 43 -1.93 -1.96 -3.71
N ARG A 44 -0.98 -2.42 -4.53
CA ARG A 44 0.45 -2.12 -4.36
C ARG A 44 0.74 -0.62 -4.43
N ALA A 45 0.14 0.07 -5.39
CA ALA A 45 0.28 1.51 -5.53
C ALA A 45 -0.24 2.26 -4.30
N PHE A 46 -1.35 1.82 -3.71
CA PHE A 46 -1.88 2.38 -2.46
C PHE A 46 -0.95 2.13 -1.28
N GLU A 47 -0.38 0.93 -1.14
CA GLU A 47 0.58 0.60 -0.08
C GLU A 47 1.83 1.49 -0.17
N ILE A 48 2.41 1.63 -1.37
CA ILE A 48 3.57 2.50 -1.61
C ILE A 48 3.21 3.97 -1.33
N GLY A 49 2.08 4.45 -1.88
CA GLY A 49 1.62 5.83 -1.68
C GLY A 49 1.36 6.16 -0.21
N PHE A 50 0.79 5.23 0.55
CA PHE A 50 0.54 5.39 1.98
C PHE A 50 1.84 5.52 2.78
N LEU A 51 2.82 4.66 2.50
CA LEU A 51 4.13 4.71 3.18
C LEU A 51 4.86 6.04 2.91
N ILE A 52 4.75 6.57 1.69
CA ILE A 52 5.35 7.86 1.32
C ILE A 52 4.57 9.04 1.91
N ALA A 53 3.25 8.97 2.02
CA ALA A 53 2.43 10.04 2.59
C ALA A 53 2.63 10.19 4.12
N GLN A 54 2.94 9.10 4.82
CA GLN A 54 3.08 9.08 6.27
C GLN A 54 4.09 10.12 6.84
N PRO A 55 5.35 10.22 6.37
CA PRO A 55 6.29 11.21 6.88
C PRO A 55 5.85 12.66 6.63
N PHE A 56 5.15 12.93 5.53
CA PHE A 56 4.59 14.26 5.24
C PHE A 56 3.46 14.62 6.20
N LEU A 57 2.56 13.67 6.46
CA LEU A 57 1.48 13.84 7.44
C LEU A 57 2.01 14.16 8.84
N VAL A 58 3.02 13.42 9.29
CA VAL A 58 3.64 13.65 10.61
C VAL A 58 4.28 15.04 10.66
N THR A 59 4.97 15.44 9.59
CA THR A 59 5.59 16.76 9.49
C THR A 59 4.54 17.88 9.59
N ASP A 60 3.42 17.76 8.88
CA ASP A 60 2.34 18.75 8.93
C ASP A 60 1.71 18.87 10.31
N MET A 61 1.51 17.73 11.00
CA MET A 61 0.98 17.73 12.36
C MET A 61 1.95 18.42 13.34
N ILE A 62 3.26 18.19 13.20
CA ILE A 62 4.29 18.84 14.03
C ILE A 62 4.35 20.35 13.75
N VAL A 63 4.34 20.76 12.48
CA VAL A 63 4.38 22.18 12.13
C VAL A 63 3.12 22.88 12.64
N ALA A 64 1.95 22.26 12.53
CA ALA A 64 0.71 22.82 13.05
C ALA A 64 0.76 23.06 14.57
N THR A 65 1.27 22.11 15.35
CA THR A 65 1.37 22.31 16.82
C THR A 65 2.37 23.40 17.19
N VAL A 66 3.49 23.52 16.48
CA VAL A 66 4.47 24.60 16.68
C VAL A 66 3.87 25.96 16.34
N VAL A 67 3.21 26.09 15.19
CA VAL A 67 2.59 27.35 14.75
C VAL A 67 1.47 27.78 15.69
N MET A 68 0.62 26.83 16.13
CA MET A 68 -0.40 27.09 17.14
C MET A 68 0.21 27.51 18.47
N SER A 69 1.34 26.92 18.88
CA SER A 69 2.08 27.31 20.09
C SER A 69 2.70 28.70 20.00
N MET A 70 3.01 29.19 18.80
CA MET A 70 3.49 30.56 18.58
C MET A 70 2.34 31.60 18.58
N GLY A 71 1.08 31.17 18.65
CA GLY A 71 -0.08 32.05 18.65
C GLY A 71 -0.50 32.56 17.27
N MET A 72 0.09 32.03 16.19
CA MET A 72 -0.24 32.44 14.82
C MET A 72 -1.46 31.66 14.30
N MET A 73 -2.67 32.12 14.63
CA MET A 73 -3.92 31.48 14.17
C MET A 73 -4.34 31.85 12.74
N MET A 74 -3.80 32.93 12.18
CA MET A 74 -4.23 33.44 10.86
C MET A 74 -3.40 32.90 9.69
N LEU A 75 -2.27 32.25 9.97
CA LEU A 75 -1.42 31.65 8.94
C LEU A 75 -1.74 30.16 8.87
N PRO A 76 -2.20 29.64 7.71
CA PRO A 76 -2.40 28.21 7.55
C PRO A 76 -1.06 27.50 7.76
N PRO A 77 -0.96 26.51 8.67
CA PRO A 77 0.31 25.84 8.97
C PRO A 77 0.91 25.13 7.74
N THR A 78 0.06 24.79 6.77
CA THR A 78 0.46 24.24 5.46
C THR A 78 1.41 25.15 4.69
N VAL A 79 1.27 26.49 4.80
CA VAL A 79 2.17 27.42 4.08
C VAL A 79 3.60 27.33 4.61
N ILE A 80 3.75 27.06 5.91
CA ILE A 80 5.05 26.91 6.57
C ILE A 80 5.61 25.51 6.34
N SER A 81 4.75 24.48 6.31
CA SER A 81 5.20 23.10 6.12
C SER A 81 5.59 22.78 4.68
N LEU A 82 4.97 23.39 3.66
CA LEU A 82 5.29 23.14 2.24
C LEU A 82 6.79 23.26 1.88
N PRO A 83 7.49 24.38 2.16
CA PRO A 83 8.92 24.48 1.84
C PRO A 83 9.77 23.48 2.64
N LEU A 84 9.40 23.20 3.89
CA LEU A 84 10.06 22.20 4.74
C LEU A 84 9.91 20.78 4.16
N GLN A 85 8.71 20.42 3.73
CA GLN A 85 8.41 19.14 3.09
C GLN A 85 9.23 18.93 1.81
N VAL A 86 9.32 19.96 0.95
CA VAL A 86 10.08 19.88 -0.30
C VAL A 86 11.57 19.68 -0.03
N ILE A 87 12.13 20.39 0.96
CA ILE A 87 13.53 20.21 1.37
C ILE A 87 13.74 18.80 1.95
N PHE A 88 12.87 18.34 2.86
CA PHE A 88 12.92 17.00 3.43
C PHE A 88 12.89 15.93 2.34
N PHE A 89 11.97 16.07 1.38
CA PHE A 89 11.83 15.14 0.25
C PHE A 89 13.08 15.11 -0.64
N ARG A 90 13.74 16.26 -0.84
CA ARG A 90 15.03 16.33 -1.55
C ARG A 90 16.15 15.66 -0.75
N LEU A 91 16.20 15.87 0.57
CA LEU A 91 17.26 15.34 1.45
C LEU A 91 17.23 13.82 1.57
N ILE A 92 16.05 13.21 1.57
CA ILE A 92 15.91 11.75 1.61
C ILE A 92 16.06 11.09 0.22
N ASP A 93 16.41 11.88 -0.81
CA ASP A 93 16.42 11.45 -2.21
C ASP A 93 15.08 10.79 -2.64
N GLY A 94 13.98 11.44 -2.26
CA GLY A 94 12.64 10.88 -2.38
C GLY A 94 12.22 10.57 -3.82
N TRP A 95 12.79 11.28 -4.82
CA TRP A 95 12.59 10.95 -6.23
C TRP A 95 13.15 9.58 -6.59
N ASN A 96 14.37 9.24 -6.14
CA ASN A 96 14.94 7.91 -6.38
C ASN A 96 14.16 6.82 -5.63
N LEU A 97 13.66 7.12 -4.43
CA LEU A 97 12.83 6.18 -3.68
C LEU A 97 11.50 5.90 -4.38
N LEU A 98 10.85 6.93 -4.93
CA LEU A 98 9.62 6.80 -5.73
C LEU A 98 9.86 5.97 -7.00
N ILE A 99 10.86 6.36 -7.80
CA ILE A 99 11.16 5.72 -9.07
C ILE A 99 11.61 4.28 -8.84
N GLY A 100 12.47 4.04 -7.85
CA GLY A 100 12.90 2.69 -7.47
C GLY A 100 11.75 1.82 -6.96
N GLY A 101 10.77 2.40 -6.26
CA GLY A 101 9.55 1.71 -5.85
C GLY A 101 8.68 1.29 -7.04
N LEU A 102 8.52 2.18 -8.01
CA LEU A 102 7.78 1.91 -9.25
C LEU A 102 8.45 0.82 -10.09
N VAL A 103 9.75 0.94 -10.36
CA VAL A 103 10.49 -0.04 -11.18
C VAL A 103 10.45 -1.44 -10.57
N ARG A 104 10.60 -1.55 -9.24
CA ARG A 104 10.50 -2.84 -8.53
C ARG A 104 9.09 -3.45 -8.53
N SER A 105 8.04 -2.67 -8.78
CA SER A 105 6.66 -3.19 -8.83
C SER A 105 6.37 -3.93 -10.14
N PHE A 106 7.05 -3.56 -11.23
CA PHE A 106 6.85 -4.13 -12.56
C PHE A 106 7.71 -5.37 -12.85
N SER A 107 8.78 -5.59 -12.06
CA SER A 107 9.66 -6.76 -12.14
C SER A 107 9.17 -7.89 -11.25
#